data_AF-A0A1I0ZLY0-F1
#
_entry.id   AF-A0A1I0ZLY0-F1
#
_cell.length_a   1.000
_cell.length_b   1.000
_cell.length_c   1.000
_cell.angle_alpha   90.00
_cell.angle_beta   90.00
_cell.angle_gamma   90.00
#
_symmetry.space_group_name_H-M   'P 1'
#
loop_
_entity.id
_entity.type
_entity.pdbx_description
1 polymer ?
#
loop_
_entity_poly.entity_id
_entity_poly.type
_entity_poly.pdbx_seq_one_letter_code
_entity_poly.pdbx_strand_id
1 'polypeptide(L)'
;MSVSGGVAVGPHDHLVTFSGTTGSLWLRVLLIGGALVVAAFVLLWPFLEQQSQRTVVIVTWIAAGTGLLDFLLAKGVDVPEQIALVLLVALAVPVTVSRAREPWLVSAATRIARLAPWVVGTAAAAAATEFGRAWLGDRGQDGVAVLLHTGLAIALVGLSWSTICRPRSPRTLTAVRIVAWGLASTLVAAAGHATILSTAG
;
A
#
# COMPACT_ATOMS: atom_id res chain seq x y z
N MET A 1 -57.63 16.76 -34.00
CA MET A 1 -57.50 16.91 -32.54
C MET A 1 -56.71 15.73 -32.01
N SER A 2 -55.43 15.93 -31.70
CA SER A 2 -54.55 14.90 -31.13
C SER A 2 -54.06 15.42 -29.79
N VAL A 3 -54.41 14.71 -28.72
CA VAL A 3 -54.00 14.99 -27.34
C VAL A 3 -52.62 14.38 -27.14
N SER A 4 -51.59 15.23 -27.12
CA SER A 4 -50.24 14.82 -26.69
C SER A 4 -50.24 14.72 -25.16
N GLY A 5 -50.39 13.49 -24.66
CA GLY A 5 -50.19 13.17 -23.25
C GLY A 5 -48.71 13.30 -22.89
N GLY A 6 -48.39 14.29 -22.05
CA GLY A 6 -47.09 14.39 -21.40
C GLY A 6 -46.97 13.31 -20.34
N VAL A 7 -46.06 12.37 -20.54
CA VAL A 7 -45.58 11.49 -19.47
C VAL A 7 -44.52 12.28 -18.70
N ALA A 8 -44.91 12.84 -17.56
CA ALA A 8 -43.99 13.37 -16.58
C ALA A 8 -43.18 12.21 -16.00
N VAL A 9 -41.99 11.97 -16.53
CA VAL A 9 -40.98 11.13 -15.88
C VAL A 9 -40.38 11.98 -14.76
N GLY A 10 -40.88 11.78 -13.55
CA GLY A 10 -40.33 12.39 -12.36
C GLY A 10 -38.89 11.91 -12.10
N PRO A 11 -38.01 12.76 -11.56
CA PRO A 11 -36.66 12.37 -11.19
C PRO A 11 -36.73 11.48 -9.95
N HIS A 12 -36.75 10.17 -10.16
CA HIS A 12 -36.45 9.20 -9.12
C HIS A 12 -34.93 9.02 -9.01
N ASP A 13 -34.22 10.14 -8.75
CA ASP A 13 -32.86 10.11 -8.23
C ASP A 13 -32.95 9.71 -6.77
N HIS A 14 -33.07 8.42 -6.53
CA HIS A 14 -32.67 7.82 -5.27
C HIS A 14 -31.13 7.76 -5.26
N LEU A 15 -30.50 8.94 -5.26
CA LEU A 15 -29.22 9.11 -4.62
C LEU A 15 -29.45 8.69 -3.18
N VAL A 16 -29.20 7.41 -2.91
CA VAL A 16 -28.90 6.94 -1.57
C VAL A 16 -27.61 7.68 -1.20
N THR A 17 -27.76 8.93 -0.74
CA THR A 17 -26.77 9.67 0.00
C THR A 17 -26.61 8.96 1.35
N PHE A 18 -26.11 7.73 1.33
CA PHE A 18 -25.29 7.27 2.43
C PHE A 18 -24.17 8.28 2.52
N SER A 19 -24.25 9.17 3.51
CA SER A 19 -23.13 9.78 4.22
C SER A 19 -21.77 9.57 3.54
N GLY A 20 -21.58 10.14 2.34
CA GLY A 20 -20.46 9.79 1.45
C GLY A 20 -19.12 10.24 2.00
N THR A 21 -19.18 11.18 2.95
CA THR A 21 -18.07 11.67 3.74
C THR A 21 -17.64 10.70 4.84
N THR A 22 -18.58 10.02 5.52
CA THR A 22 -18.25 9.13 6.66
C THR A 22 -17.58 7.84 6.20
N GLY A 23 -18.03 7.25 5.09
CA GLY A 23 -17.43 6.02 4.54
C GLY A 23 -15.98 6.21 4.10
N SER A 24 -15.68 7.29 3.39
CA SER A 24 -14.31 7.62 2.96
C SER A 24 -13.40 7.96 4.14
N LEU A 25 -13.93 8.63 5.18
CA LEU A 25 -13.16 8.98 6.37
C LEU A 25 -12.66 7.73 7.12
N TRP A 26 -13.52 6.73 7.33
CA TRP A 26 -13.10 5.48 7.97
C TRP A 26 -12.05 4.74 7.16
N LEU A 27 -12.19 4.67 5.84
CA LEU A 27 -11.19 4.04 4.97
C LEU A 27 -9.84 4.77 5.08
N ARG A 28 -9.82 6.10 5.14
CA ARG A 28 -8.59 6.89 5.34
C ARG A 28 -7.95 6.64 6.70
N VAL A 29 -8.76 6.58 7.76
CA VAL A 29 -8.28 6.26 9.12
C VAL A 29 -7.67 4.85 9.15
N LEU A 30 -8.32 3.87 8.52
CA LEU A 30 -7.80 2.50 8.42
C LEU A 30 -6.52 2.43 7.58
N LEU A 31 -6.45 3.18 6.47
CA LEU A 31 -5.25 3.30 5.64
C LEU A 31 -4.07 3.84 6.46
N ILE A 32 -4.26 4.99 7.12
CA ILE A 32 -3.22 5.64 7.92
C ILE A 32 -2.82 4.74 9.10
N GLY A 33 -3.79 4.21 9.84
CA GLY A 33 -3.54 3.33 10.97
C GLY A 33 -2.77 2.06 10.57
N GLY A 34 -3.17 1.41 9.47
CA GLY A 34 -2.48 0.24 8.94
C GLY A 34 -1.06 0.57 8.46
N ALA A 35 -0.88 1.68 7.74
CA ALA A 35 0.43 2.18 7.31
C ALA A 35 1.36 2.42 8.51
N LEU A 36 0.87 3.10 9.55
CA LEU A 36 1.65 3.36 10.78
C LEU A 36 2.02 2.07 11.51
N VAL A 37 1.12 1.08 11.59
CA VAL A 37 1.42 -0.22 12.21
C VAL A 37 2.53 -0.95 11.44
N VAL A 38 2.47 -0.96 10.11
CA VAL A 38 3.50 -1.60 9.26
C VAL A 38 4.84 -0.87 9.40
N ALA A 39 4.84 0.46 9.34
CA ALA A 39 6.04 1.27 9.51
C ALA A 39 6.67 1.07 10.90
N ALA A 40 5.85 1.14 11.96
CA ALA A 40 6.31 0.93 13.33
C ALA A 40 6.93 -0.47 13.51
N PHE A 41 6.29 -1.51 12.98
CA PHE A 41 6.86 -2.86 13.02
C PHE A 41 8.23 -2.94 12.35
N VAL A 42 8.37 -2.36 11.16
CA VAL A 42 9.62 -2.37 10.39
C VAL A 42 10.74 -1.60 11.11
N LEU A 43 10.42 -0.45 11.71
CA LEU A 43 11.36 0.35 12.50
C LEU A 43 11.80 -0.37 13.78
N LEU A 44 10.88 -1.07 14.45
CA LEU A 44 11.16 -1.80 15.68
C LEU A 44 11.81 -3.17 15.44
N TRP A 45 11.71 -3.74 14.24
CA TRP A 45 12.20 -5.08 13.93
C TRP A 45 13.65 -5.33 14.38
N PRO A 46 14.63 -4.44 14.15
CA PRO A 46 16.02 -4.70 14.54
C PRO A 46 16.23 -4.90 16.05
N PHE A 47 15.29 -4.44 16.88
CA PHE A 47 15.33 -4.55 18.33
C PHE A 47 14.58 -5.77 18.89
N LEU A 48 13.87 -6.52 18.03
CA LEU A 48 13.13 -7.71 18.44
C LEU A 48 14.00 -8.96 18.25
N GLU A 49 14.48 -9.54 19.35
CA GLU A 49 15.38 -10.72 19.34
C GLU A 49 14.73 -11.96 18.69
N GLN A 50 13.42 -12.14 18.86
CA GLN A 50 12.65 -13.19 18.20
C GLN A 50 11.30 -12.64 17.73
N GLN A 51 11.11 -12.62 16.42
CA GLN A 51 9.80 -12.32 15.85
C GLN A 51 8.95 -13.58 15.82
N SER A 52 7.81 -13.52 16.53
CA SER A 52 6.83 -14.60 16.44
C SER A 52 6.30 -14.68 15.00
N GLN A 53 6.14 -15.91 14.49
CA GLN A 53 5.52 -16.16 13.17
C GLN A 53 4.14 -15.49 13.06
N ARG A 54 3.39 -15.47 14.17
CA ARG A 54 2.07 -14.84 14.24
C ARG A 54 2.14 -13.33 13.98
N THR A 55 3.13 -12.64 14.56
CA THR A 55 3.33 -11.20 14.34
C THR A 55 3.63 -10.91 12.87
N VAL A 56 4.54 -11.67 12.26
CA VAL A 56 4.89 -11.52 10.83
C VAL A 56 3.65 -11.70 9.96
N VAL A 57 2.88 -12.77 10.18
CA VAL A 57 1.63 -13.02 9.43
C VAL A 57 0.65 -11.85 9.58
N ILE A 58 0.40 -11.38 10.81
CA ILE A 58 -0.51 -10.26 11.06
C ILE A 58 -0.05 -9.00 10.32
N VAL A 59 1.21 -8.61 10.46
CA VAL A 59 1.74 -7.41 9.80
C VAL A 59 1.68 -7.52 8.28
N THR A 60 1.92 -8.71 7.75
CA THR A 60 1.83 -8.96 6.31
C THR A 60 0.39 -8.80 5.81
N TRP A 61 -0.60 -9.30 6.57
CA TRP A 61 -2.02 -9.07 6.27
C TRP A 61 -2.40 -7.60 6.37
N ILE A 62 -1.89 -6.89 7.38
CA ILE A 62 -2.12 -5.45 7.53
C ILE A 62 -1.54 -4.72 6.32
N ALA A 63 -0.29 -4.99 5.93
CA ALA A 63 0.34 -4.38 4.76
C ALA A 63 -0.45 -4.63 3.47
N ALA A 64 -0.91 -5.86 3.24
CA ALA A 64 -1.75 -6.20 2.08
C ALA A 64 -3.11 -5.49 2.12
N GLY A 65 -3.77 -5.46 3.29
CA GLY A 65 -5.02 -4.76 3.49
C GLY A 65 -4.89 -3.25 3.30
N THR A 66 -3.84 -2.64 3.84
CA THR A 66 -3.50 -1.23 3.65
C THR A 66 -3.22 -0.91 2.19
N GLY A 67 -2.47 -1.75 1.47
CA GLY A 67 -2.24 -1.57 0.05
C GLY A 67 -3.53 -1.68 -0.77
N LEU A 68 -4.41 -2.63 -0.45
CA LEU A 68 -5.72 -2.74 -1.09
C LEU A 68 -6.61 -1.51 -0.81
N LEU A 69 -6.63 -1.03 0.44
CA LEU A 69 -7.34 0.20 0.81
C LEU A 69 -6.81 1.41 0.04
N ASP A 70 -5.50 1.48 -0.16
CA ASP A 70 -4.88 2.56 -0.93
C ASP A 70 -5.35 2.56 -2.39
N PHE A 71 -5.38 1.38 -3.04
CA PHE A 71 -5.93 1.24 -4.39
C PHE A 71 -7.43 1.59 -4.47
N LEU A 72 -8.22 1.30 -3.43
CA LEU A 72 -9.65 1.66 -3.39
C LEU A 72 -9.90 3.15 -3.17
N LEU A 73 -8.99 3.83 -2.45
CA LEU A 73 -9.09 5.25 -2.15
C LEU A 73 -8.45 6.15 -3.21
N ALA A 74 -7.46 5.63 -3.94
CA ALA A 74 -6.79 6.36 -4.98
C ALA A 74 -7.79 6.68 -6.11
N LYS A 75 -7.90 7.96 -6.47
CA LYS A 75 -8.68 8.41 -7.65
C LYS A 75 -8.02 8.01 -8.97
N GLY A 76 -6.80 7.47 -8.90
CA GLY A 76 -5.98 7.02 -10.02
C GLY A 76 -4.59 6.64 -9.51
N VAL A 77 -3.84 5.91 -10.32
CA VAL A 77 -2.45 5.51 -10.05
C VAL A 77 -1.61 5.95 -11.26
N ASP A 78 -0.42 6.52 -11.05
CA ASP A 78 0.47 6.98 -12.13
C ASP A 78 1.23 5.82 -12.81
N VAL A 79 0.55 4.69 -13.02
CA VAL A 79 1.10 3.50 -13.68
C VAL A 79 0.06 2.88 -14.60
N PRO A 80 0.48 2.19 -15.67
CA PRO A 80 -0.42 1.36 -16.47
C PRO A 80 -1.19 0.35 -15.61
N GLU A 81 -2.45 0.06 -15.96
CA GLU A 81 -3.32 -0.85 -15.22
C GLU A 81 -2.69 -2.24 -14.97
N GLN A 82 -1.87 -2.72 -15.92
CA GLN A 82 -1.14 -3.98 -15.78
C GLN A 82 -0.16 -3.95 -14.61
N ILE A 83 0.46 -2.79 -14.34
CA ILE A 83 1.38 -2.62 -13.21
C ILE A 83 0.59 -2.59 -11.90
N ALA A 84 -0.58 -1.95 -11.85
CA ALA A 84 -1.44 -1.98 -10.66
C ALA A 84 -1.83 -3.42 -10.28
N LEU A 85 -2.19 -4.25 -11.27
CA LEU A 85 -2.43 -5.68 -11.05
C LEU A 85 -1.19 -6.43 -10.54
N VAL A 86 0.00 -6.12 -11.09
CA VAL A 86 1.26 -6.70 -10.61
C VAL A 86 1.54 -6.31 -9.16
N LEU A 87 1.28 -5.07 -8.76
CA LEU A 87 1.44 -4.61 -7.36
C LEU A 87 0.48 -5.34 -6.42
N LEU A 88 -0.79 -5.54 -6.82
CA LEU A 88 -1.76 -6.32 -6.05
C LEU A 88 -1.32 -7.77 -5.87
N VAL A 89 -0.85 -8.42 -6.94
CA VAL A 89 -0.29 -9.78 -6.87
C VAL A 89 0.94 -9.79 -5.97
N ALA A 90 1.81 -8.79 -6.08
CA ALA A 90 3.00 -8.68 -5.24
C ALA A 90 2.64 -8.54 -3.76
N LEU A 91 1.56 -7.84 -3.39
CA LEU A 91 1.07 -7.78 -1.99
C LEU A 91 0.54 -9.13 -1.49
N ALA A 92 -0.07 -9.94 -2.37
CA ALA A 92 -0.59 -11.25 -2.00
C ALA A 92 0.51 -12.30 -1.76
N VAL A 93 1.68 -12.15 -2.39
CA VAL A 93 2.78 -13.13 -2.27
C VAL A 93 3.29 -13.27 -0.83
N PRO A 94 3.67 -12.22 -0.09
CA PRO A 94 4.06 -12.35 1.31
C PRO A 94 3.00 -13.01 2.20
N VAL A 95 1.72 -12.73 1.94
CA VAL A 95 0.59 -13.33 2.68
C VAL A 95 0.54 -14.85 2.47
N THR A 96 0.72 -15.31 1.23
CA THR A 96 0.73 -16.75 0.91
C THR A 96 1.99 -17.44 1.45
N VAL A 97 3.16 -16.81 1.28
CA VAL A 97 4.46 -17.31 1.76
C VAL A 97 4.47 -17.45 3.28
N SER A 98 3.96 -16.47 4.03
CA SER A 98 3.92 -16.50 5.49
C SER A 98 2.96 -17.55 6.06
N ARG A 99 2.02 -18.07 5.26
CA ARG A 99 1.06 -19.12 5.64
C ARG A 99 1.40 -20.51 5.08
N ALA A 100 2.47 -20.65 4.31
CA ALA A 100 2.85 -21.91 3.69
C ALA A 100 3.11 -23.01 4.74
N ARG A 101 2.25 -24.03 4.75
CA ARG A 101 2.38 -25.23 5.62
C ARG A 101 2.68 -26.50 4.84
N GLU A 102 2.22 -26.58 3.60
CA GLU A 102 2.44 -27.75 2.74
C GLU A 102 3.90 -27.87 2.29
N PRO A 103 4.49 -29.08 2.20
CA PRO A 103 5.90 -29.26 1.86
C PRO A 103 6.30 -28.61 0.53
N TRP A 104 5.43 -28.70 -0.48
CA TRP A 104 5.67 -28.11 -1.80
C TRP A 104 5.60 -26.56 -1.76
N LEU A 105 4.68 -26.00 -0.97
CA LEU A 105 4.57 -24.55 -0.75
C LEU A 105 5.76 -24.02 0.03
N VAL A 106 6.25 -24.75 1.03
CA VAL A 106 7.45 -24.36 1.79
C VAL A 106 8.66 -24.28 0.86
N SER A 107 8.84 -25.26 -0.04
CA SER A 107 9.91 -25.22 -1.05
C SER A 107 9.80 -23.98 -1.95
N ALA A 108 8.60 -23.70 -2.49
CA ALA A 108 8.36 -22.51 -3.29
C ALA A 108 8.59 -21.21 -2.51
N ALA A 109 8.08 -21.13 -1.28
CA ALA A 109 8.24 -20.00 -0.36
C ALA A 109 9.71 -19.68 -0.10
N THR A 110 10.57 -20.69 0.10
CA THR A 110 12.01 -20.44 0.27
C THR A 110 12.69 -19.90 -0.99
N ARG A 111 12.22 -20.25 -2.19
CA ARG A 111 12.73 -19.69 -3.45
C ARG A 111 12.26 -18.25 -3.62
N ILE A 112 10.99 -17.98 -3.35
CA ILE A 112 10.39 -16.63 -3.42
C ILE A 112 11.07 -15.70 -2.42
N ALA A 113 11.33 -16.15 -1.19
CA ALA A 113 12.02 -15.37 -0.17
C ALA A 113 13.44 -14.94 -0.56
N ARG A 114 14.08 -15.62 -1.54
CA ARG A 114 15.39 -15.18 -2.09
C ARG A 114 15.26 -14.01 -3.06
N LEU A 115 14.09 -13.81 -3.66
CA LEU A 115 13.79 -12.67 -4.53
C LEU A 115 13.39 -11.43 -3.73
N ALA A 116 12.95 -11.61 -2.49
CA ALA A 116 12.55 -10.53 -1.61
C ALA A 116 13.51 -9.33 -1.53
N PRO A 117 14.85 -9.48 -1.37
CA PRO A 117 15.73 -8.31 -1.33
C PRO A 117 15.72 -7.50 -2.63
N TRP A 118 15.53 -8.16 -3.78
CA TRP A 118 15.40 -7.49 -5.07
C TRP A 118 14.07 -6.76 -5.20
N VAL A 119 12.97 -7.37 -4.75
CA VAL A 119 11.66 -6.73 -4.72
C VAL A 119 11.67 -5.50 -3.79
N VAL A 120 12.26 -5.62 -2.60
CA VAL A 120 12.41 -4.50 -1.67
C VAL A 120 13.24 -3.37 -2.29
N GLY A 121 14.38 -3.70 -2.91
CA GLY A 121 15.25 -2.70 -3.53
C GLY A 121 14.60 -1.98 -4.72
N THR A 122 13.94 -2.74 -5.60
CA THR A 122 13.21 -2.17 -6.76
C THR A 122 12.01 -1.35 -6.34
N ALA A 123 11.21 -1.82 -5.38
CA ALA A 123 10.11 -1.07 -4.80
C ALA A 123 10.60 0.21 -4.11
N ALA A 124 11.71 0.17 -3.38
CA ALA A 124 12.28 1.37 -2.76
C ALA A 124 12.73 2.41 -3.79
N ALA A 125 13.40 1.98 -4.86
CA ALA A 125 13.80 2.86 -5.94
C ALA A 125 12.58 3.50 -6.62
N ALA A 126 11.57 2.70 -6.96
CA ALA A 126 10.35 3.18 -7.61
C ALA A 126 9.50 4.09 -6.69
N ALA A 127 9.36 3.76 -5.41
CA ALA A 127 8.68 4.63 -4.45
C ALA A 127 9.45 5.95 -4.28
N ALA A 128 10.77 5.92 -4.21
CA ALA A 128 11.60 7.12 -4.13
C ALA A 128 11.45 8.00 -5.37
N THR A 129 11.32 7.42 -6.57
CA THR A 129 11.07 8.22 -7.78
C THR A 129 9.68 8.86 -7.76
N GLU A 130 8.65 8.15 -7.31
CA GLU A 130 7.30 8.71 -7.24
C GLU A 130 7.18 9.80 -6.18
N PHE A 131 7.76 9.59 -4.99
CA PHE A 131 7.84 10.64 -3.98
C PHE A 131 8.71 11.82 -4.45
N GLY A 132 9.85 11.57 -5.09
CA GLY A 132 10.67 12.63 -5.67
C GLY A 132 9.89 13.47 -6.69
N ARG A 133 9.14 12.82 -7.58
CA ARG A 133 8.26 13.49 -8.55
C ARG A 133 7.12 14.25 -7.88
N ALA A 134 6.55 13.73 -6.79
CA ALA A 134 5.50 14.40 -6.04
C ALA A 134 5.99 15.67 -5.33
N TRP A 135 7.24 15.66 -4.81
CA TRP A 135 7.82 16.80 -4.08
C TRP A 135 8.47 17.85 -4.98
N LEU A 136 9.11 17.43 -6.07
CA LEU A 136 9.88 18.31 -6.95
C LEU A 136 9.12 18.70 -8.22
N GLY A 137 8.02 18.01 -8.53
CA GLY A 137 7.22 18.27 -9.72
C GLY A 137 6.27 19.44 -9.51
N ASP A 138 6.23 20.36 -10.48
CA ASP A 138 5.21 21.40 -10.56
C ASP A 138 3.91 20.79 -11.15
N ARG A 139 3.24 19.97 -10.34
CA ARG A 139 1.95 19.37 -10.68
C ARG A 139 0.87 19.94 -9.78
N GLY A 140 -0.31 20.16 -10.35
CA GLY A 140 -1.48 20.57 -9.56
C GLY A 140 -1.81 19.56 -8.45
N GLN A 141 -2.64 19.99 -7.50
CA GLN A 141 -2.96 19.23 -6.28
C GLN A 141 -3.43 17.79 -6.54
N ASP A 142 -4.21 17.56 -7.60
CA ASP A 142 -4.66 16.23 -8.00
C ASP A 142 -3.52 15.32 -8.48
N GLY A 143 -2.55 15.88 -9.22
CA GLY A 143 -1.38 15.15 -9.71
C GLY A 143 -0.45 14.74 -8.57
N VAL A 144 -0.26 15.61 -7.58
CA VAL A 144 0.52 15.29 -6.37
C VAL A 144 -0.12 14.14 -5.60
N ALA A 145 -1.44 14.17 -5.40
CA ALA A 145 -2.16 13.11 -4.71
C ALA A 145 -2.00 11.74 -5.39
N VAL A 146 -2.13 11.68 -6.72
CA VAL A 146 -1.97 10.43 -7.50
C VAL A 146 -0.56 9.85 -7.34
N LEU A 147 0.49 10.68 -7.39
CA LEU A 147 1.88 10.22 -7.22
C LEU A 147 2.14 9.74 -5.79
N LEU A 148 1.59 10.44 -4.79
CA LEU A 148 1.70 10.04 -3.39
C LEU A 148 1.06 8.67 -3.13
N HIS A 149 -0.16 8.43 -3.64
CA HIS A 149 -0.80 7.12 -3.55
C HIS A 149 -0.01 6.04 -4.29
N THR A 150 0.48 6.35 -5.49
CA THR A 150 1.31 5.41 -6.26
C THR A 150 2.59 5.04 -5.51
N GLY A 151 3.30 6.03 -4.96
CA GLY A 151 4.48 5.81 -4.12
C GLY A 151 4.16 5.03 -2.85
N LEU A 152 3.01 5.29 -2.22
CA LEU A 152 2.54 4.58 -1.03
C LEU A 152 2.27 3.10 -1.33
N ALA A 153 1.53 2.78 -2.38
CA ALA A 153 1.26 1.42 -2.82
C ALA A 153 2.55 0.64 -3.08
N ILE A 154 3.49 1.24 -3.81
CA ILE A 154 4.81 0.64 -4.09
C ILE A 154 5.61 0.44 -2.80
N ALA A 155 5.62 1.43 -1.90
CA ALA A 155 6.31 1.33 -0.62
C ALA A 155 5.72 0.18 0.24
N LEU A 156 4.40 0.05 0.31
CA LEU A 156 3.72 -1.04 1.03
C LEU A 156 4.06 -2.42 0.45
N VAL A 157 4.19 -2.53 -0.87
CA VAL A 157 4.72 -3.75 -1.51
C VAL A 157 6.12 -4.03 -0.99
N GLY A 158 7.04 -3.06 -1.08
CA GLY A 158 8.41 -3.22 -0.58
C GLY A 158 8.46 -3.63 0.90
N LEU A 159 7.68 -2.96 1.76
CA LEU A 159 7.61 -3.27 3.18
C LEU A 159 7.03 -4.65 3.45
N SER A 160 5.97 -5.07 2.75
CA SER A 160 5.40 -6.41 2.90
C SER A 160 6.40 -7.51 2.55
N TRP A 161 7.20 -7.34 1.49
CA TRP A 161 8.24 -8.27 1.08
C TRP A 161 9.43 -8.30 2.04
N SER A 162 9.71 -7.18 2.71
CA SER A 162 10.76 -7.13 3.73
C SER A 162 10.51 -8.12 4.87
N THR A 163 9.25 -8.36 5.24
CA THR A 163 8.87 -9.29 6.34
C THR A 163 9.20 -10.76 6.06
N ILE A 164 9.24 -11.16 4.78
CA ILE A 164 9.58 -12.52 4.35
C ILE A 164 11.04 -12.65 3.88
N CYS A 165 11.78 -11.54 3.88
CA CYS A 165 13.15 -11.50 3.39
C CYS A 165 14.10 -12.27 4.33
N ARG A 166 14.72 -13.33 3.83
CA ARG A 166 15.71 -14.14 4.55
C ARG A 166 17.07 -14.14 3.85
N PRO A 167 17.80 -13.01 3.88
CA PRO A 167 19.10 -12.93 3.25
C PRO A 167 20.11 -13.82 3.97
N ARG A 168 20.96 -14.51 3.21
CA ARG A 168 22.03 -15.36 3.77
C ARG A 168 23.24 -14.56 4.24
N SER A 169 23.45 -13.36 3.69
CA SER A 169 24.61 -12.53 4.01
C SER A 169 24.22 -11.42 5.00
N PRO A 170 25.07 -11.12 6.00
CA PRO A 170 24.81 -10.05 6.95
C PRO A 170 24.80 -8.67 6.28
N ARG A 171 25.58 -8.48 5.20
CA ARG A 171 25.60 -7.23 4.43
C ARG A 171 24.27 -6.97 3.74
N THR A 172 23.69 -7.97 3.08
CA THR A 172 22.37 -7.86 2.44
C THR A 172 21.29 -7.62 3.48
N LEU A 173 21.38 -8.23 4.66
CA LEU A 173 20.45 -7.98 5.75
C LEU A 173 20.47 -6.51 6.20
N THR A 174 21.66 -5.95 6.43
CA THR A 174 21.81 -4.54 6.81
C THR A 174 21.29 -3.62 5.72
N ALA A 175 21.60 -3.89 4.45
CA ALA A 175 21.09 -3.09 3.33
C ALA A 175 19.55 -3.10 3.26
N VAL A 176 18.92 -4.27 3.36
CA VAL A 176 17.45 -4.38 3.37
C VAL A 176 16.85 -3.63 4.55
N ARG A 177 17.48 -3.67 5.74
CA ARG A 177 17.02 -2.92 6.92
C ARG A 177 17.06 -1.41 6.69
N ILE A 178 18.17 -0.89 6.18
CA ILE A 178 18.32 0.55 5.89
C ILE A 178 17.26 0.99 4.87
N VAL A 179 17.08 0.21 3.80
CA VAL A 179 16.08 0.50 2.77
C VAL A 179 14.66 0.45 3.34
N ALA A 180 14.34 -0.57 4.13
CA ALA A 180 13.02 -0.70 4.76
C ALA A 180 12.75 0.42 5.77
N TRP A 181 13.76 0.87 6.51
CA TRP A 181 13.67 2.04 7.38
C TRP A 181 13.38 3.31 6.60
N GLY A 182 14.10 3.55 5.50
CA GLY A 182 13.83 4.67 4.60
C GLY A 182 12.39 4.65 4.10
N LEU A 183 11.93 3.50 3.60
CA LEU A 183 10.55 3.31 3.14
C LEU A 183 9.52 3.59 4.26
N ALA A 184 9.75 3.07 5.46
CA ALA A 184 8.88 3.28 6.61
C ALA A 184 8.81 4.76 7.01
N SER A 185 9.94 5.47 7.03
CA SER A 185 9.98 6.90 7.30
C SER A 185 9.24 7.71 6.23
N THR A 186 9.41 7.38 4.95
CA THR A 186 8.67 8.03 3.86
C THR A 186 7.17 7.76 3.94
N LEU A 187 6.78 6.54 4.32
CA LEU A 187 5.37 6.15 4.49
C LEU A 187 4.70 6.98 5.60
N VAL A 188 5.39 7.17 6.74
CA VAL A 188 4.91 8.01 7.85
C VAL A 188 4.79 9.47 7.41
N ALA A 189 5.79 9.99 6.70
CA ALA A 189 5.76 11.36 6.19
C ALA A 189 4.61 11.58 5.19
N ALA A 190 4.42 10.64 4.24
CA ALA A 190 3.34 10.68 3.27
C ALA A 190 1.96 10.59 3.94
N ALA A 191 1.80 9.69 4.92
CA ALA A 191 0.56 9.58 5.69
C ALA A 191 0.25 10.87 6.47
N GLY A 192 1.27 11.52 7.06
CA GLY A 192 1.11 12.83 7.71
C GLY A 192 0.79 13.96 6.72
N HIS A 193 1.31 13.91 5.51
CA HIS A 193 0.97 14.89 4.48
C HIS A 193 -0.49 14.74 4.01
N ALA A 194 -0.95 13.49 3.86
CA ALA A 194 -2.32 13.17 3.47
C ALA A 194 -3.36 13.65 4.50
N THR A 195 -3.05 13.61 5.80
CA THR A 195 -3.96 14.15 6.83
C THR A 195 -4.11 15.66 6.73
N ILE A 196 -3.01 16.40 6.52
CA ILE A 196 -3.05 17.86 6.39
C ILE A 196 -3.88 18.28 5.17
N LEU A 197 -3.65 17.65 4.01
CA LEU A 197 -4.41 17.95 2.79
C LEU A 197 -5.91 17.66 2.95
N SER A 198 -6.29 16.70 3.80
CA SER A 198 -7.69 16.39 4.06
C SER A 198 -8.42 17.39 4.96
N THR A 199 -7.68 18.24 5.69
CA THR A 199 -8.27 19.28 6.55
C THR A 199 -8.46 20.63 5.86
N ALA A 200 -7.87 20.82 4.66
CA ALA A 200 -7.87 22.09 3.94
C ALA A 200 -8.98 22.23 2.89
N GLY A 201 -9.80 21.20 2.69
CA GLY A 201 -10.96 21.21 1.78
C GLY A 201 -12.23 20.76 2.50
#